data_AF-A0A365H582-F1
#
_entry.id   AF-A0A365H582-F1
#
_cell.length_a   1.000
_cell.length_b   1.000
_cell.length_c   1.000
_cell.angle_alpha   90.00
_cell.angle_beta   90.00
_cell.angle_gamma   90.00
#
_symmetry.space_group_name_H-M   'P 1'
#
loop_
_entity.id
_entity.type
_entity.pdbx_description
1 polymer ?
#
loop_
_entity_poly.entity_id
_entity_poly.type
_entity_poly.pdbx_seq_one_letter_code
_entity_poly.pdbx_strand_id
1 'polypeptide(L)'
;MPPIKGREQASRSPGSERDTRARVARLILEHGPVTASALGERVGLTPAAVRRHLDALLAEGMIEVRRARPQARRGRGRPAKWFAITDAGRSAFVHAYDDLATSALRYLAETVGEEAVAGFARRQIGDLERRYRPVVHAAPAPQRVRKLAEALSADGYAASAGRSPAGGGEQLCQHHCPVAHVAAEFPQLCEAETEAFSRLLGTPVQRLATIAHGDGVCTTHVSPRSLAGSRGATPEVTETHHEESGRTSL
;
A
#
# COMPACT_ATOMS: atom_id res chain seq x y z
N MET A 1 -51.34 -35.79 22.57
CA MET A 1 -50.74 -34.88 21.58
C MET A 1 -49.39 -34.41 22.12
N PRO A 2 -48.29 -34.59 21.38
CA PRO A 2 -46.97 -34.17 21.83
C PRO A 2 -46.83 -32.63 21.74
N PRO A 3 -46.05 -31.98 22.61
CA PRO A 3 -45.81 -30.55 22.53
C PRO A 3 -44.76 -30.21 21.46
N ILE A 4 -45.03 -29.08 20.81
CA ILE A 4 -44.29 -28.42 19.73
C ILE A 4 -42.94 -27.91 20.24
N LYS A 5 -41.85 -28.37 19.61
CA LYS A 5 -40.47 -28.00 19.91
C LYS A 5 -40.26 -26.51 19.55
N GLY A 6 -40.06 -25.68 20.57
CA GLY A 6 -39.74 -24.26 20.44
C GLY A 6 -38.46 -24.06 19.62
N ARG A 7 -38.53 -23.16 18.65
CA ARG A 7 -37.41 -22.76 17.80
C ARG A 7 -36.61 -21.70 18.56
N GLU A 8 -35.47 -22.09 19.13
CA GLU A 8 -34.51 -21.19 19.77
C GLU A 8 -34.05 -20.12 18.77
N GLN A 9 -34.38 -18.86 19.06
CA GLN A 9 -33.87 -17.71 18.33
C GLN A 9 -32.49 -17.39 18.91
N ALA A 10 -31.44 -17.74 18.18
CA ALA A 10 -30.08 -17.34 18.52
C ALA A 10 -29.94 -15.81 18.46
N SER A 11 -29.72 -15.19 19.62
CA SER A 11 -29.39 -13.77 19.76
C SER A 11 -28.03 -13.49 19.14
N ARG A 12 -28.00 -12.77 18.01
CA ARG A 12 -26.75 -12.33 17.38
C ARG A 12 -26.23 -11.08 18.07
N SER A 13 -24.97 -11.12 18.51
CA SER A 13 -24.28 -9.97 19.10
C SER A 13 -24.08 -8.87 18.04
N PRO A 14 -24.27 -7.57 18.38
CA PRO A 14 -24.11 -6.45 17.45
C PRO A 14 -22.72 -6.38 16.78
N GLY A 15 -21.70 -6.96 17.40
CA GLY A 15 -20.36 -7.11 16.79
C GLY A 15 -20.37 -8.03 15.56
N SER A 16 -21.12 -9.15 15.60
CA SER A 16 -21.20 -10.12 14.49
C SER A 16 -21.93 -9.57 13.26
N GLU A 17 -22.89 -8.68 13.48
CA GLU A 17 -23.65 -8.06 12.39
C GLU A 17 -22.87 -6.95 11.68
N ARG A 18 -22.03 -6.21 12.42
CA ARG A 18 -21.10 -5.22 11.85
C ARG A 18 -19.99 -5.92 11.05
N ASP A 19 -19.42 -6.99 11.57
CA ASP A 19 -18.41 -7.80 10.89
C ASP A 19 -18.94 -8.41 9.58
N THR A 20 -20.15 -8.97 9.63
CA THR A 20 -20.83 -9.49 8.42
C THR A 20 -21.09 -8.39 7.38
N ARG A 21 -21.48 -7.19 7.82
CA ARG A 21 -21.75 -6.05 6.92
C ARG A 21 -20.48 -5.56 6.24
N ALA A 22 -19.37 -5.44 6.98
CA ALA A 22 -18.07 -5.10 6.44
C ALA A 22 -17.61 -6.12 5.38
N ARG A 23 -17.79 -7.42 5.68
CA ARG A 23 -17.47 -8.50 4.74
C ARG A 23 -18.31 -8.45 3.45
N VAL A 24 -19.60 -8.15 3.56
CA VAL A 24 -20.49 -8.00 2.38
C VAL A 24 -20.04 -6.83 1.49
N ALA A 25 -19.75 -5.67 2.07
CA ALA A 25 -19.31 -4.51 1.30
C ALA A 25 -17.92 -4.70 0.68
N ARG A 26 -17.01 -5.41 1.37
CA ARG A 26 -15.71 -5.82 0.82
C ARG A 26 -15.86 -6.70 -0.43
N LEU A 27 -16.76 -7.68 -0.40
CA LEU A 27 -17.01 -8.53 -1.57
C LEU A 27 -17.57 -7.74 -2.78
N ILE A 28 -18.34 -6.67 -2.52
CA ILE A 28 -18.80 -5.75 -3.58
C ILE A 28 -17.63 -4.92 -4.13
N LEU A 29 -16.71 -4.48 -3.26
CA LEU A 29 -15.50 -3.75 -3.66
C LEU A 29 -14.59 -4.61 -4.56
N GLU A 30 -14.36 -5.86 -4.18
CA GLU A 30 -13.41 -6.78 -4.84
C GLU A 30 -13.96 -7.34 -6.17
N HIS A 31 -15.25 -7.65 -6.25
CA HIS A 31 -15.85 -8.30 -7.40
C HIS A 31 -16.60 -7.35 -8.36
N GLY A 32 -16.63 -6.06 -8.04
CA GLY A 32 -17.44 -5.09 -8.76
C GLY A 32 -18.94 -5.32 -8.53
N PRO A 33 -19.82 -4.91 -9.47
CA PRO A 33 -21.25 -5.11 -9.30
C PRO A 33 -21.59 -6.59 -9.06
N VAL A 34 -22.31 -6.90 -7.98
CA VAL A 34 -22.68 -8.27 -7.60
C VAL A 34 -24.12 -8.36 -7.11
N THR A 35 -24.71 -9.56 -7.19
CA THR A 35 -26.09 -9.82 -6.74
C THR A 35 -26.13 -10.32 -5.29
N ALA A 36 -27.26 -10.13 -4.62
CA ALA A 36 -27.47 -10.62 -3.25
C ALA A 36 -27.36 -12.15 -3.12
N SER A 37 -27.71 -12.91 -4.17
CA SER A 37 -27.56 -14.36 -4.18
C SER A 37 -26.09 -14.78 -4.25
N ALA A 38 -25.32 -14.18 -5.16
CA ALA A 38 -23.88 -14.45 -5.28
C ALA A 38 -23.11 -14.06 -4.01
N LEU A 39 -23.52 -12.96 -3.35
CA LEU A 39 -22.97 -12.58 -2.05
C LEU A 39 -23.30 -13.62 -0.98
N GLY A 40 -24.56 -14.08 -0.92
CA GLY A 40 -25.02 -15.11 0.05
C GLY A 40 -24.22 -16.40 -0.01
N GLU A 41 -23.94 -16.90 -1.22
CA GLU A 41 -23.09 -18.07 -1.44
C GLU A 41 -21.67 -17.89 -0.88
N ARG A 42 -21.08 -16.70 -1.04
CA ARG A 42 -19.71 -16.39 -0.61
C ARG A 42 -19.56 -16.16 0.89
N VAL A 43 -20.59 -15.61 1.54
CA VAL A 43 -20.56 -15.34 3.00
C VAL A 43 -21.22 -16.46 3.82
N GLY A 44 -21.77 -17.50 3.18
CA GLY A 44 -22.45 -18.60 3.85
C GLY A 44 -23.78 -18.18 4.48
N LEU A 45 -24.47 -17.20 3.90
CA LEU A 45 -25.74 -16.67 4.41
C LEU A 45 -26.86 -16.80 3.37
N THR A 46 -28.10 -16.86 3.85
CA THR A 46 -29.25 -16.82 2.96
C THR A 46 -29.35 -15.46 2.25
N PRO A 47 -29.87 -15.40 1.01
CA PRO A 47 -30.07 -14.12 0.33
C PRO A 47 -30.92 -13.12 1.12
N ALA A 48 -31.83 -13.60 1.97
CA ALA A 48 -32.64 -12.73 2.85
C ALA A 48 -31.80 -12.08 3.96
N ALA A 49 -30.85 -12.82 4.56
CA ALA A 49 -29.94 -12.28 5.57
C ALA A 49 -28.99 -11.25 4.95
N VAL A 50 -28.44 -11.52 3.77
CA VAL A 50 -27.57 -10.57 3.05
C VAL A 50 -28.31 -9.28 2.68
N ARG A 51 -29.59 -9.36 2.28
CA ARG A 51 -30.39 -8.17 1.95
C ARG A 51 -30.48 -7.16 3.09
N ARG A 52 -30.58 -7.62 4.34
CA ARG A 52 -30.58 -6.72 5.52
C ARG A 52 -29.30 -5.88 5.61
N HIS A 53 -28.16 -6.49 5.31
CA HIS A 53 -26.87 -5.78 5.29
C HIS A 53 -26.76 -4.85 4.09
N LEU A 54 -27.26 -5.26 2.92
CA LEU A 54 -27.30 -4.43 1.72
C LEU A 54 -28.19 -3.19 1.90
N ASP A 55 -29.35 -3.35 2.55
CA ASP A 55 -30.27 -2.24 2.82
C ASP A 55 -29.64 -1.21 3.76
N ALA A 56 -28.88 -1.67 4.78
CA ALA A 56 -28.12 -0.78 5.66
C ALA A 56 -27.00 -0.04 4.90
N LEU A 57 -26.22 -0.75 4.07
CA LEU A 57 -25.16 -0.15 3.27
C LEU A 57 -25.70 0.85 2.22
N LEU A 58 -26.89 0.60 1.69
CA LEU A 58 -27.60 1.55 0.82
C LEU A 58 -28.03 2.81 1.58
N ALA A 59 -28.57 2.64 2.79
CA ALA A 59 -28.98 3.76 3.64
C ALA A 59 -27.79 4.63 4.06
N GLU A 60 -26.62 4.01 4.25
CA GLU A 60 -25.35 4.68 4.55
C GLU A 60 -24.66 5.28 3.31
N GLY A 61 -25.21 5.09 2.10
CA GLY A 61 -24.63 5.60 0.86
C GLY A 61 -23.32 4.91 0.43
N MET A 62 -22.96 3.79 1.06
CA MET A 62 -21.73 3.04 0.83
C MET A 62 -21.78 2.19 -0.45
N ILE A 63 -22.99 1.81 -0.88
CA ILE A 63 -23.23 1.06 -2.10
C ILE A 63 -24.41 1.67 -2.85
N GLU A 64 -24.53 1.33 -4.13
CA GLU A 64 -25.60 1.77 -5.01
C GLU A 64 -26.18 0.59 -5.81
N VAL A 65 -27.43 0.73 -6.24
CA VAL A 65 -28.09 -0.29 -7.09
C VAL A 65 -27.83 0.01 -8.57
N ARG A 66 -27.11 -0.88 -9.24
CA ARG A 66 -26.98 -0.90 -10.69
C ARG A 66 -28.04 -1.85 -11.27
N ARG A 67 -28.75 -1.41 -12.31
CA ARG A 67 -29.60 -2.30 -13.11
C ARG A 67 -28.73 -2.95 -14.18
N ALA A 68 -28.89 -4.25 -14.40
CA ALA A 68 -28.25 -4.92 -15.53
C ALA A 68 -28.67 -4.23 -16.84
N ARG A 69 -27.72 -3.99 -17.76
CA ARG A 69 -28.09 -3.72 -19.15
C ARG A 69 -28.96 -4.89 -19.64
N PRO A 70 -30.03 -4.64 -20.43
CA PRO A 70 -30.87 -5.72 -20.94
C PRO A 70 -30.06 -6.56 -21.93
N GLN A 71 -29.35 -7.57 -21.44
CA GLN A 71 -28.80 -8.62 -22.27
C GLN A 71 -29.83 -9.74 -22.39
N ALA A 72 -30.00 -10.20 -23.63
CA ALA A 72 -31.14 -10.95 -24.12
C ALA A 72 -31.58 -12.12 -23.23
N ARG A 73 -32.92 -12.21 -23.09
CA ARG A 73 -33.73 -13.40 -22.75
C ARG A 73 -33.29 -14.19 -21.51
N ARG A 74 -33.95 -13.96 -20.37
CA ARG A 74 -34.12 -14.99 -19.33
C ARG A 74 -35.34 -14.74 -18.41
N GLY A 75 -36.37 -15.59 -18.59
CA GLY A 75 -37.35 -16.00 -17.57
C GLY A 75 -38.41 -15.00 -17.07
N ARG A 76 -39.53 -15.53 -16.54
CA ARG A 76 -40.46 -14.77 -15.68
C ARG A 76 -39.77 -14.43 -14.37
N GLY A 77 -39.77 -13.15 -13.98
CA GLY A 77 -39.29 -12.68 -12.67
C GLY A 77 -38.85 -11.22 -12.71
N ARG A 78 -38.85 -10.55 -11.55
CA ARG A 78 -38.30 -9.20 -11.43
C ARG A 78 -36.78 -9.27 -11.67
N PRO A 79 -36.19 -8.39 -12.51
CA PRO A 79 -34.76 -8.39 -12.77
C PRO A 79 -33.93 -8.34 -11.48
N ALA A 80 -32.84 -9.12 -11.43
CA ALA A 80 -31.95 -9.12 -10.28
C ALA A 80 -31.29 -7.75 -10.10
N LYS A 81 -31.33 -7.21 -8.87
CA LYS A 81 -30.58 -6.01 -8.49
C LYS A 81 -29.10 -6.35 -8.38
N TRP A 82 -28.25 -5.53 -8.97
CA TRP A 82 -26.80 -5.56 -8.78
C TRP A 82 -26.40 -4.43 -7.85
N PHE A 83 -25.46 -4.69 -6.96
CA PHE A 83 -24.97 -3.75 -5.97
C PHE A 83 -23.51 -3.46 -6.31
N ALA A 84 -23.17 -2.18 -6.39
CA ALA A 84 -21.81 -1.70 -6.64
C ALA A 84 -21.39 -0.76 -5.50
N ILE A 85 -20.09 -0.73 -5.19
CA ILE A 85 -19.55 0.21 -4.20
C ILE A 85 -19.61 1.63 -4.78
N THR A 86 -20.01 2.61 -3.96
CA THR A 86 -19.88 4.03 -4.30
C THR A 86 -18.47 4.53 -4.02
N ASP A 87 -18.14 5.74 -4.47
CA ASP A 87 -16.87 6.38 -4.13
C ASP A 87 -16.76 6.64 -2.62
N ALA A 88 -17.85 7.06 -1.98
CA ALA A 88 -17.93 7.22 -0.53
C ALA A 88 -17.69 5.89 0.21
N GLY A 89 -18.31 4.80 -0.27
CA GLY A 89 -18.07 3.47 0.27
C GLY A 89 -16.63 3.03 0.12
N ARG A 90 -16.03 3.27 -1.06
CA ARG A 90 -14.62 2.96 -1.32
C ARG A 90 -13.68 3.71 -0.36
N SER A 91 -13.92 5.01 -0.12
CA SER A 91 -13.12 5.82 0.81
C SER A 91 -13.24 5.35 2.27
N ALA A 92 -14.45 5.03 2.74
CA ALA A 92 -14.65 4.58 4.12
C ALA A 92 -13.97 3.24 4.45
N PHE A 93 -13.81 2.33 3.48
CA PHE A 93 -13.02 1.10 3.68
C PHE A 93 -11.52 1.36 3.78
N VAL A 94 -11.01 2.32 3.01
CA VAL A 94 -9.59 2.70 3.06
C VAL A 94 -9.26 3.27 4.45
N HIS A 95 -10.11 4.14 4.99
CA HIS A 95 -9.84 4.79 6.29
C HIS A 95 -9.92 3.83 7.49
N ALA A 96 -10.86 2.88 7.53
CA ALA A 96 -10.99 2.00 8.70
C ALA A 96 -9.80 1.03 8.91
N TYR A 97 -9.16 0.56 7.83
CA TYR A 97 -7.97 -0.29 7.95
C TYR A 97 -6.73 0.53 8.29
N ASP A 98 -6.62 1.73 7.72
CA ASP A 98 -5.54 2.65 8.04
C ASP A 98 -5.60 3.03 9.53
N ASP A 99 -6.79 3.33 10.07
CA ASP A 99 -7.00 3.63 11.50
C ASP A 99 -6.58 2.46 12.40
N LEU A 100 -6.94 1.23 12.05
CA LEU A 100 -6.54 0.04 12.80
C LEU A 100 -5.03 -0.19 12.75
N ALA A 101 -4.42 -0.04 11.56
CA ALA A 101 -2.99 -0.20 11.37
C ALA A 101 -2.20 0.87 12.15
N THR A 102 -2.63 2.12 12.07
CA THR A 102 -2.08 3.24 12.84
C THR A 102 -2.21 2.96 14.34
N SER A 103 -3.39 2.54 14.82
CA SER A 103 -3.59 2.21 16.23
C SER A 103 -2.69 1.07 16.71
N ALA A 104 -2.46 0.05 15.89
CA ALA A 104 -1.58 -1.06 16.22
C ALA A 104 -0.12 -0.62 16.32
N LEU A 105 0.33 0.25 15.40
CA LEU A 105 1.68 0.81 15.43
C LEU A 105 1.89 1.79 16.59
N ARG A 106 0.88 2.59 16.95
CA ARG A 106 0.91 3.42 18.17
C ARG A 106 1.11 2.55 19.40
N TYR A 107 0.29 1.50 19.54
CA TYR A 107 0.41 0.57 20.66
C TYR A 107 1.81 -0.08 20.71
N LEU A 108 2.37 -0.48 19.56
CA LEU A 108 3.72 -1.04 19.48
C LEU A 108 4.78 -0.02 19.92
N ALA A 109 4.67 1.23 19.46
CA ALA A 109 5.56 2.33 19.85
C ALA A 109 5.50 2.59 21.36
N GLU A 110 4.29 2.63 21.93
CA GLU A 110 4.06 2.91 23.36
C GLU A 110 4.55 1.77 24.27
N THR A 111 4.38 0.52 23.85
CA THR A 111 4.66 -0.65 24.71
C THR A 111 6.06 -1.22 24.56
N VAL A 112 6.65 -1.13 23.36
CA VAL A 112 7.96 -1.73 23.04
C VAL A 112 8.99 -0.66 22.64
N GLY A 113 8.55 0.47 22.09
CA GLY A 113 9.41 1.58 21.68
C GLY A 113 9.51 1.76 20.16
N GLU A 114 10.04 2.90 19.74
CA GLU A 114 10.14 3.29 18.32
C GLU A 114 11.00 2.33 17.48
N GLU A 115 12.04 1.73 18.07
CA GLU A 115 12.87 0.74 17.37
C GLU A 115 12.08 -0.52 16.96
N ALA A 116 11.04 -0.88 17.73
CA ALA A 116 10.17 -1.99 17.36
C ALA A 116 9.34 -1.64 16.12
N VAL A 117 8.90 -0.39 15.99
CA VAL A 117 8.22 0.12 14.79
C VAL A 117 9.16 0.11 13.59
N ALA A 118 10.42 0.55 13.76
CA ALA A 118 11.44 0.48 12.72
C ALA A 118 11.74 -0.97 12.29
N GLY A 119 11.83 -1.89 13.25
CA GLY A 119 11.97 -3.32 13.00
C GLY A 119 10.78 -3.91 12.23
N PHE A 120 9.56 -3.53 12.59
CA PHE A 120 8.35 -3.92 11.87
C PHE A 120 8.35 -3.39 10.43
N ALA A 121 8.67 -2.10 10.24
CA ALA A 121 8.76 -1.48 8.92
C ALA A 121 9.79 -2.20 8.02
N ARG A 122 10.99 -2.46 8.54
CA ARG A 122 12.04 -3.22 7.82
C ARG A 122 11.57 -4.63 7.46
N ARG A 123 10.83 -5.31 8.35
CA ARG A 123 10.25 -6.63 8.07
C ARG A 123 9.23 -6.57 6.94
N GLN A 124 8.27 -5.64 7.01
CA GLN A 124 7.23 -5.46 5.99
C GLN A 124 7.83 -5.14 4.62
N ILE A 125 8.75 -4.20 4.56
CA ILE A 125 9.43 -3.84 3.31
C ILE A 125 10.36 -4.96 2.84
N GLY A 126 11.00 -5.70 3.75
CA GLY A 126 11.83 -6.86 3.39
C GLY A 126 11.05 -7.92 2.63
N ASP A 127 9.75 -8.11 2.92
CA ASP A 127 8.88 -9.03 2.21
C ASP A 127 8.59 -8.55 0.78
N LEU A 128 8.35 -7.25 0.59
CA LEU A 128 8.25 -6.59 -0.72
C LEU A 128 9.55 -6.72 -1.51
N GLU A 129 10.69 -6.43 -0.88
CA GLU A 129 12.02 -6.50 -1.47
C GLU A 129 12.30 -7.90 -2.03
N ARG A 130 11.98 -8.96 -1.26
CA ARG A 130 12.16 -10.35 -1.72
C ARG A 130 11.31 -10.68 -2.95
N ARG A 131 10.10 -10.13 -3.06
CA ARG A 131 9.23 -10.31 -4.24
C ARG A 131 9.75 -9.56 -5.47
N TYR A 132 10.30 -8.35 -5.27
CA TYR A 132 10.77 -7.51 -6.39
C TYR A 132 12.15 -7.91 -6.89
N ARG A 133 13.01 -8.43 -6.02
CA ARG A 133 14.41 -8.78 -6.34
C ARG A 133 14.54 -9.64 -7.60
N PRO A 134 13.81 -10.76 -7.80
CA PRO A 134 13.94 -11.56 -9.02
C PRO A 134 13.62 -10.77 -10.31
N VAL A 135 12.59 -9.93 -10.28
CA VAL A 135 12.15 -9.14 -11.44
C VAL A 135 13.14 -8.03 -11.76
N VAL A 136 13.63 -7.33 -10.73
CA VAL A 136 14.57 -6.22 -10.88
C VAL A 136 15.95 -6.74 -11.31
N HIS A 137 16.43 -7.83 -10.71
CA HIS A 137 17.78 -8.36 -10.99
C HIS A 137 17.87 -9.14 -12.31
N ALA A 138 16.76 -9.67 -12.82
CA ALA A 138 16.72 -10.28 -14.15
C ALA A 138 16.95 -9.27 -15.28
N ALA A 139 16.73 -7.97 -15.02
CA ALA A 139 16.92 -6.93 -16.02
C ALA A 139 18.35 -6.35 -16.01
N PRO A 140 18.85 -5.90 -17.19
CA PRO A 140 20.09 -5.16 -17.29
C PRO A 140 20.10 -3.94 -16.37
N ALA A 141 21.28 -3.59 -15.85
CA ALA A 141 21.49 -2.47 -14.93
C ALA A 141 20.76 -1.15 -15.32
N PRO A 142 20.75 -0.70 -16.59
CA PRO A 142 20.04 0.51 -17.03
C PRO A 142 18.50 0.40 -17.04
N GLN A 143 17.94 -0.79 -16.88
CA GLN A 143 16.49 -1.03 -16.91
C GLN A 143 15.91 -1.28 -15.51
N ARG A 144 16.76 -1.35 -14.48
CA ARG A 144 16.35 -1.76 -13.13
C ARG A 144 15.38 -0.79 -12.46
N VAL A 145 15.59 0.53 -12.62
CA VAL A 145 14.67 1.53 -12.04
C VAL A 145 13.29 1.43 -12.69
N ARG A 146 13.24 1.27 -14.02
CA ARG A 146 12.00 1.00 -14.74
C ARG A 146 11.32 -0.29 -14.26
N LYS A 147 12.06 -1.38 -14.08
CA LYS A 147 11.50 -2.65 -13.59
C LYS A 147 10.98 -2.57 -12.16
N LEU A 148 11.65 -1.79 -11.32
CA LEU A 148 11.15 -1.48 -9.98
C LEU A 148 9.84 -0.70 -10.04
N ALA A 149 9.74 0.32 -10.91
CA ALA A 149 8.50 1.07 -11.12
C ALA A 149 7.34 0.19 -11.64
N GLU A 150 7.62 -0.74 -12.56
CA GLU A 150 6.63 -1.71 -13.05
C GLU A 150 6.15 -2.64 -11.93
N ALA A 151 7.05 -3.14 -11.08
CA ALA A 151 6.70 -3.99 -9.93
C ALA A 151 5.89 -3.23 -8.87
N LEU A 152 6.30 -2.01 -8.53
CA LEU A 152 5.56 -1.12 -7.62
C LEU A 152 4.16 -0.81 -8.15
N SER A 153 4.03 -0.57 -9.46
CA SER A 153 2.72 -0.32 -10.08
C SER A 153 1.80 -1.54 -10.01
N ALA A 154 2.34 -2.74 -10.16
CA ALA A 154 1.58 -3.99 -10.00
C ALA A 154 1.04 -4.16 -8.57
N ASP A 155 1.74 -3.61 -7.57
CA ASP A 155 1.30 -3.57 -6.17
C ASP A 155 0.51 -2.30 -5.81
N GLY A 156 0.11 -1.49 -6.81
CA GLY A 156 -0.82 -0.37 -6.62
C GLY A 156 -0.18 0.97 -6.28
N TYR A 157 1.14 1.13 -6.40
CA TYR A 157 1.82 2.42 -6.13
C TYR A 157 1.75 3.44 -7.28
N ALA A 158 1.16 3.06 -8.43
CA ALA A 158 1.10 3.89 -9.64
C ALA A 158 2.45 4.57 -9.92
N ALA A 159 3.49 3.77 -10.15
CA ALA A 159 4.87 4.23 -10.17
C ALA A 159 5.39 4.43 -11.60
N SER A 160 6.28 5.40 -11.77
CA SER A 160 6.94 5.72 -13.03
C SER A 160 8.44 5.92 -12.82
N ALA A 161 9.23 5.69 -13.87
CA ALA A 161 10.67 5.89 -13.88
C ALA A 161 11.08 6.74 -15.07
N GLY A 162 12.00 7.67 -14.85
CA GLY A 162 12.51 8.57 -15.89
C GLY A 162 13.91 9.09 -15.57
N ARG A 163 14.44 9.96 -16.43
CA ARG A 163 15.68 10.69 -16.13
C ARG A 163 15.40 11.73 -15.05
N SER A 164 16.36 11.95 -14.15
CA SER A 164 16.26 13.00 -13.15
C SER A 164 16.16 14.39 -13.82
N PRO A 165 15.15 15.22 -13.48
CA PRO A 165 15.06 16.60 -13.98
C PRO A 165 16.24 17.48 -13.55
N ALA A 166 16.81 17.20 -12.38
CA ALA A 166 17.97 17.93 -11.83
C ALA A 166 19.30 17.56 -12.52
N GLY A 167 19.27 16.65 -13.51
CA GLY A 167 20.46 16.12 -14.16
C GLY A 167 21.13 15.01 -13.35
N GLY A 168 21.79 14.09 -14.06
CA GLY A 168 22.43 12.91 -13.48
C GLY A 168 21.43 11.86 -12.96
N GLY A 169 21.70 10.58 -13.21
CA GLY A 169 20.90 9.48 -12.65
C GLY A 169 19.46 9.39 -13.17
N GLU A 170 18.64 8.68 -12.41
CA GLU A 170 17.24 8.40 -12.71
C GLU A 170 16.34 8.92 -11.58
N GLN A 171 15.04 9.00 -11.85
CA GLN A 171 14.03 9.37 -10.88
C GLN A 171 12.92 8.31 -10.90
N LEU A 172 12.56 7.85 -9.71
CA LEU A 172 11.44 6.97 -9.45
C LEU A 172 10.33 7.77 -8.75
N CYS A 173 9.15 7.81 -9.35
CA CYS A 173 7.99 8.51 -8.80
C CYS A 173 6.90 7.50 -8.44
N GLN A 174 6.23 7.68 -7.30
CA GLN A 174 5.02 6.92 -6.93
C GLN A 174 3.87 7.91 -6.78
N HIS A 175 2.87 7.82 -7.68
CA HIS A 175 1.71 8.71 -7.69
C HIS A 175 0.59 8.25 -6.74
N HIS A 176 0.75 7.08 -6.14
CA HIS A 176 -0.13 6.57 -5.10
C HIS A 176 0.71 5.82 -4.05
N CYS A 177 0.38 5.98 -2.77
CA CYS A 177 1.00 5.21 -1.70
C CYS A 177 -0.11 4.55 -0.86
N PRO A 178 -0.26 3.21 -0.94
CA PRO A 178 -1.32 2.49 -0.22
C PRO A 178 -1.26 2.63 1.30
N VAL A 179 -0.13 3.05 1.84
CA VAL A 179 0.10 3.23 3.29
C VAL A 179 0.36 4.69 3.66
N ALA A 180 0.01 5.64 2.78
CA ALA A 180 0.31 7.06 2.98
C ALA A 180 -0.19 7.59 4.33
N HIS A 181 -1.40 7.20 4.74
CA HIS A 181 -2.00 7.63 6.00
C HIS A 181 -1.20 7.13 7.21
N VAL A 182 -0.85 5.84 7.22
CA VAL A 182 -0.05 5.24 8.30
C VAL A 182 1.37 5.82 8.31
N ALA A 183 1.98 6.00 7.14
CA ALA A 183 3.34 6.53 7.00
C ALA A 183 3.46 8.02 7.38
N ALA A 184 2.35 8.76 7.42
CA ALA A 184 2.34 10.16 7.88
C ALA A 184 2.68 10.26 9.37
N GLU A 185 2.31 9.25 10.16
CA GLU A 185 2.64 9.17 11.58
C GLU A 185 3.86 8.27 11.86
N PHE A 186 4.11 7.28 11.01
CA PHE A 186 5.23 6.35 11.14
C PHE A 186 6.19 6.42 9.93
N PRO A 187 7.05 7.46 9.86
CA PRO A 187 8.01 7.66 8.76
C PRO A 187 8.97 6.50 8.53
N GLN A 188 9.17 5.64 9.54
CA GLN A 188 10.00 4.44 9.46
C GLN A 188 9.59 3.53 8.28
N LEU A 189 8.33 3.57 7.84
CA LEU A 189 7.84 2.89 6.64
C LEU A 189 8.48 3.43 5.35
N CYS A 190 8.55 4.77 5.20
CA CYS A 190 9.18 5.42 4.06
C CYS A 190 10.71 5.27 4.07
N GLU A 191 11.32 5.27 5.27
CA GLU A 191 12.75 5.05 5.44
C GLU A 191 13.14 3.63 5.01
N ALA A 192 12.46 2.62 5.55
CA ALA A 192 12.69 1.22 5.19
C ALA A 192 12.50 0.96 3.69
N GLU A 193 11.50 1.58 3.06
CA GLU A 193 11.28 1.53 1.61
C GLU A 193 12.48 2.11 0.84
N THR A 194 12.97 3.27 1.27
CA THR A 194 14.11 3.95 0.63
C THR A 194 15.39 3.11 0.73
N GLU A 195 15.66 2.51 1.89
CA GLU A 195 16.78 1.57 2.04
C GLU A 195 16.66 0.35 1.13
N ALA A 196 15.45 -0.22 1.03
CA ALA A 196 15.20 -1.37 0.16
C ALA A 196 15.37 -1.03 -1.32
N PHE A 197 14.96 0.16 -1.75
CA PHE A 197 15.22 0.65 -3.11
C PHE A 197 16.72 0.75 -3.39
N SER A 198 17.51 1.28 -2.43
CA SER A 198 18.97 1.31 -2.57
C SER A 198 19.55 -0.10 -2.77
N ARG A 199 19.12 -1.07 -1.96
CA ARG A 199 19.57 -2.48 -2.05
C ARG A 199 19.15 -3.15 -3.36
N LEU A 200 17.92 -2.93 -3.83
CA LEU A 200 17.41 -3.51 -5.09
C LEU A 200 18.13 -2.96 -6.32
N LEU A 201 18.43 -1.65 -6.31
CA LEU A 201 19.05 -0.99 -7.45
C LEU A 201 20.57 -1.13 -7.43
N GLY A 202 21.16 -1.36 -6.26
CA GLY A 202 22.61 -1.42 -6.05
C GLY A 202 23.28 -0.06 -6.23
N THR A 203 22.55 1.02 -5.95
CA THR A 203 23.02 2.40 -6.04
C THR A 203 22.44 3.22 -4.90
N PRO A 204 23.11 4.29 -4.46
CA PRO A 204 22.51 5.25 -3.55
C PRO A 204 21.21 5.81 -4.12
N VAL A 205 20.23 6.01 -3.25
CA VAL A 205 18.97 6.68 -3.56
C VAL A 205 18.70 7.73 -2.50
N GLN A 206 17.94 8.76 -2.87
CA GLN A 206 17.52 9.81 -1.95
C GLN A 206 16.03 10.10 -2.15
N ARG A 207 15.25 10.03 -1.08
CA ARG A 207 13.87 10.49 -1.06
C ARG A 207 13.87 12.02 -1.08
N LEU A 208 13.17 12.61 -2.04
CA LEU A 208 13.05 14.06 -2.22
C LEU A 208 11.67 14.60 -1.79
N ALA A 209 10.63 13.79 -1.96
CA ALA A 209 9.25 14.14 -1.64
C ALA A 209 8.47 12.88 -1.25
N THR A 210 7.43 13.03 -0.42
CA THR A 210 6.61 11.93 0.08
C THR A 210 5.15 12.34 0.24
N ILE A 211 4.24 11.51 -0.28
CA ILE A 211 2.80 11.69 -0.10
C ILE A 211 2.40 11.73 1.38
N ALA A 212 3.07 10.94 2.22
CA ALA A 212 2.86 10.90 3.67
C ALA A 212 3.07 12.27 4.36
N HIS A 213 3.96 13.12 3.84
CA HIS A 213 4.21 14.47 4.37
C HIS A 213 3.44 15.56 3.60
N GLY A 214 2.44 15.18 2.78
CA GLY A 214 1.56 16.13 2.09
C GLY A 214 1.98 16.48 0.66
N ASP A 215 3.04 15.87 0.12
CA ASP A 215 3.37 16.04 -1.30
C ASP A 215 2.36 15.33 -2.22
N GLY A 216 2.23 15.80 -3.46
CA GLY A 216 1.36 15.13 -4.45
C GLY A 216 1.94 13.82 -5.03
N VAL A 217 3.22 13.54 -4.79
CA VAL A 217 3.94 12.39 -5.37
C VAL A 217 5.16 12.04 -4.51
N CYS A 218 5.39 10.75 -4.25
CA CYS A 218 6.66 10.34 -3.67
C CYS A 218 7.73 10.38 -4.76
N THR A 219 8.82 11.09 -4.53
CA THR A 219 9.91 11.23 -5.50
C THR A 219 11.20 10.72 -4.92
N THR A 220 11.82 9.74 -5.58
CA THR A 220 13.12 9.19 -5.20
C THR A 220 14.13 9.41 -6.32
N HIS A 221 15.21 10.11 -6.03
CA HIS A 221 16.35 10.21 -6.92
C HIS A 221 17.22 8.96 -6.80
N VAL A 222 17.64 8.40 -7.93
CA VAL A 222 18.54 7.26 -8.03
C VAL A 222 19.84 7.74 -8.64
N SER A 223 20.93 7.67 -7.86
CA SER A 223 22.22 8.17 -8.32
C SER A 223 22.77 7.37 -9.50
N PRO A 224 23.53 8.01 -10.42
CA PRO A 224 24.18 7.30 -11.51
C PRO A 224 25.11 6.19 -10.98
N ARG A 225 25.13 5.06 -11.69
CA ARG A 225 25.98 3.90 -11.34
C ARG A 225 27.47 4.22 -11.32
N SER A 226 27.92 5.19 -12.12
CA SER A 226 29.32 5.63 -12.14
C SER A 226 29.79 6.20 -10.79
N LEU A 227 28.89 6.80 -10.01
CA LEU A 227 29.19 7.32 -8.67
C LEU A 227 29.13 6.25 -7.58
N ALA A 228 28.54 5.08 -7.85
CA ALA A 228 28.49 3.99 -6.87
C ALA A 228 29.85 3.29 -6.72
N GLY A 229 30.76 3.40 -7.70
CA GLY A 229 32.08 2.79 -7.69
C GLY A 229 33.22 3.66 -7.13
N SER A 230 33.00 4.95 -6.86
CA SER A 230 34.08 5.88 -6.49
C SER A 230 34.37 6.00 -4.98
N ARG A 231 33.60 5.33 -4.11
CA ARG A 231 33.79 5.39 -2.64
C ARG A 231 34.92 4.50 -2.11
N GLY A 232 35.81 4.01 -2.96
CA GLY A 232 36.92 3.11 -2.59
C GLY A 232 38.34 3.66 -2.76
N ALA A 233 38.53 4.89 -3.25
CA ALA A 233 39.86 5.47 -3.41
C ALA A 233 40.06 6.61 -2.40
N THR A 234 40.69 6.30 -1.28
CA THR A 234 41.35 7.31 -0.44
C THR A 234 42.37 8.07 -1.28
N PRO A 235 42.35 9.41 -1.33
CA PRO A 235 43.43 10.16 -1.95
C PRO A 235 44.67 10.00 -1.07
N GLU A 236 45.71 9.39 -1.62
CA GLU A 236 47.05 9.35 -1.05
C GLU A 236 47.58 10.79 -1.00
N VAL A 237 47.67 11.34 0.21
CA VAL A 237 48.20 12.69 0.44
C VAL A 237 49.71 12.61 0.27
N THR A 238 50.23 13.09 -0.88
CA THR A 238 51.65 13.27 -1.08
C THR A 238 52.13 14.44 -0.21
N GLU A 239 52.80 14.14 0.90
CA GLU A 239 53.53 15.12 1.69
C GLU A 239 54.66 15.72 0.86
N THR A 240 54.50 16.96 0.40
CA THR A 240 55.60 17.79 -0.08
C THR A 240 56.25 18.48 1.11
N HIS A 241 57.45 18.03 1.49
CA HIS A 241 58.33 18.72 2.42
C HIS A 241 58.70 20.11 1.88
N HIS A 242 58.31 21.16 2.60
CA HIS A 242 58.83 22.52 2.42
C HIS A 242 60.06 22.70 3.33
N GLU A 243 61.25 22.80 2.74
CA GLU A 243 62.47 23.24 3.44
C GLU A 243 62.37 24.74 3.75
N GLU A 244 62.35 25.07 5.05
CA GLU A 244 62.32 26.43 5.57
C GLU A 244 63.77 26.95 5.73
N SER A 245 64.16 27.84 4.82
CA SER A 245 65.43 28.56 4.86
C SER A 245 65.41 29.61 5.97
N GLY A 246 65.96 29.26 7.13
CA GLY A 246 66.16 30.17 8.26
C GLY A 246 67.26 31.19 7.97
N ARG A 247 66.87 32.45 7.79
CA ARG A 247 67.75 33.61 7.72
C ARG A 247 67.61 34.38 9.04
N THR A 248 68.60 34.28 9.92
CA THR A 248 68.68 35.09 11.14
C THR A 248 69.84 36.07 11.02
N SER A 249 69.50 37.35 10.90
CA SER A 249 70.42 38.47 11.09
C SER A 249 70.34 38.92 12.55
N LEU A 250 71.48 38.90 13.24
CA LEU A 250 72.06 39.91 14.15
C LEU A 250 73.09 39.25 15.07
#